data_AF-A0A2N1UMB7-F1
#
_entry.id   AF-A0A2N1UMB7-F1
#
_cell.length_a   1.000
_cell.length_b   1.000
_cell.length_c   1.000
_cell.angle_alpha   90.00
_cell.angle_beta   90.00
_cell.angle_gamma   90.00
#
_symmetry.space_group_name_H-M   'P 1'
#
loop_
_entity.id
_entity.type
_entity.pdbx_description
1 polymer ?
#
loop_
_entity_poly.entity_id
_entity_poly.type
_entity_poly.pdbx_seq_one_letter_code
_entity_poly.pdbx_strand_id
1 'polypeptide(L)'
;MKKFVSLFFWAVLCVFLATSIYAGNSAPGVVKLDSLSEKYGSVRFDHSKHALMAGNCGSCHHQHGNNGTLPCKDCHAVTPATFKNSVTQSFMACKNCHSTFERDAPQMPGLKTAYHRTCFQCHRGMGNVGLDPKGCAEMCHVKKEQQVSMKEKK
;
A
#
# COMPACT_ATOMS: atom_id res chain seq x y z
N MET A 1 -50.32 19.41 -17.64
CA MET A 1 -49.32 19.94 -16.69
C MET A 1 -48.78 18.89 -15.71
N LYS A 2 -49.62 18.14 -14.97
CA LYS A 2 -49.16 17.08 -14.04
C LYS A 2 -48.27 15.98 -14.68
N LYS A 3 -48.55 15.57 -15.92
CA LYS A 3 -47.74 14.56 -16.64
C LYS A 3 -46.35 15.05 -17.05
N PHE A 4 -46.21 16.35 -17.38
CA PHE A 4 -44.92 16.96 -17.72
C PHE A 4 -44.03 17.20 -16.49
N VAL A 5 -44.63 17.56 -15.36
CA VAL A 5 -43.92 17.70 -14.07
C VAL A 5 -43.38 16.34 -13.59
N SER A 6 -44.15 15.26 -13.79
CA SER A 6 -43.74 13.89 -13.43
C SER A 6 -42.56 13.39 -14.28
N LEU A 7 -42.57 13.65 -15.60
CA LEU A 7 -41.48 13.29 -16.50
C LEU A 7 -40.17 14.03 -16.19
N PHE A 8 -40.25 15.31 -15.83
CA PHE A 8 -39.08 16.11 -15.45
C PHE A 8 -38.48 15.64 -14.12
N PHE A 9 -39.32 15.25 -13.16
CA PHE A 9 -38.88 14.72 -11.87
C PHE A 9 -38.16 13.38 -12.00
N TRP A 10 -38.64 12.49 -12.88
CA TRP A 10 -37.98 11.22 -13.18
C TRP A 10 -36.66 11.39 -13.92
N ALA A 11 -36.57 12.33 -14.86
CA ALA A 11 -35.34 12.63 -15.58
C ALA A 11 -34.24 13.17 -14.64
N VAL A 12 -34.58 14.06 -13.71
CA VAL A 12 -33.63 14.61 -12.72
C VAL A 12 -33.19 13.51 -11.73
N LEU A 13 -34.10 12.65 -11.27
CA LEU A 13 -33.77 11.52 -10.39
C LEU A 13 -32.78 10.53 -11.04
N CYS A 14 -32.93 10.25 -12.33
CA CYS A 14 -31.99 9.41 -13.09
C CYS A 14 -30.60 10.03 -13.21
N VAL A 15 -30.51 11.35 -13.36
CA VAL A 15 -29.23 12.08 -13.41
C VAL A 15 -28.54 12.06 -12.04
N PHE A 16 -29.27 12.21 -10.94
CA PHE A 16 -28.71 12.12 -9.58
C PHE A 16 -28.27 10.71 -9.17
N LEU A 17 -28.92 9.66 -9.68
CA LEU A 17 -28.48 8.27 -9.47
C LEU A 17 -27.19 7.96 -10.23
N ALA A 18 -27.00 8.52 -11.42
CA ALA A 18 -25.80 8.26 -12.24
C ALA A 18 -24.52 8.89 -11.67
N THR A 19 -24.59 10.00 -10.93
CA THR A 19 -23.41 10.68 -10.36
C THR A 19 -22.87 9.98 -9.11
N SER A 20 -23.67 9.14 -8.44
CA SER A 20 -23.28 8.46 -7.20
C SER A 20 -22.32 7.29 -7.40
N ILE A 21 -22.07 6.87 -8.64
CA ILE A 21 -21.21 5.70 -8.97
C ILE A 21 -19.72 6.11 -9.07
N TYR A 22 -19.40 7.40 -9.15
CA TYR A 22 -18.01 7.88 -9.34
C TYR A 22 -17.27 8.24 -8.05
N ALA A 23 -17.84 7.99 -6.87
CA ALA A 23 -17.13 8.11 -5.60
C ALA A 23 -16.25 6.87 -5.32
N GLY A 24 -15.41 6.48 -6.27
CA GLY A 24 -14.39 5.46 -6.06
C GLY A 24 -13.18 6.08 -5.36
N ASN A 25 -12.81 5.56 -4.18
CA ASN A 25 -11.56 5.90 -3.51
C ASN A 25 -10.37 5.61 -4.44
N SER A 26 -9.87 6.64 -5.13
CA SER A 26 -8.73 6.51 -6.04
C SER A 26 -7.48 6.11 -5.26
N ALA A 27 -6.93 4.93 -5.58
CA ALA A 27 -5.65 4.52 -5.05
C ALA A 27 -4.53 5.47 -5.53
N PRO A 28 -3.47 5.69 -4.74
CA PRO A 28 -2.38 6.58 -5.13
C PRO A 28 -1.66 6.06 -6.38
N GLY A 29 -1.17 6.97 -7.22
CA GLY A 29 -0.40 6.62 -8.41
C GLY A 29 1.00 6.11 -8.09
N VAL A 30 1.83 6.97 -7.47
CA VAL A 30 3.19 6.65 -7.03
C VAL A 30 3.29 6.91 -5.53
N VAL A 31 3.83 5.96 -4.80
CA VAL A 31 4.09 6.03 -3.36
C VAL A 31 5.59 6.01 -3.13
N LYS A 32 6.08 6.90 -2.25
CA LYS A 32 7.48 6.89 -1.82
C LYS A 32 7.58 6.10 -0.52
N LEU A 33 8.28 4.97 -0.54
CA LEU A 33 8.55 4.18 0.66
C LEU A 33 9.86 4.69 1.25
N ASP A 34 9.77 5.61 2.21
CA ASP A 34 10.92 6.29 2.77
C ASP A 34 11.20 6.02 4.25
N SER A 35 10.35 5.22 4.91
CA SER A 35 10.43 4.96 6.35
C SER A 35 11.70 4.21 6.80
N LEU A 36 12.52 3.74 5.86
CA LEU A 36 13.83 3.09 6.11
C LEU A 36 14.98 3.76 5.34
N SER A 37 14.84 5.02 4.91
CA SER A 37 15.80 5.69 4.01
C SER A 37 17.05 6.26 4.72
N GLU A 38 17.61 5.49 5.64
CA GLU A 38 18.82 5.87 6.36
C GLU A 38 20.06 5.60 5.50
N LYS A 39 20.33 4.31 5.22
CA LYS A 39 21.50 3.84 4.44
C LYS A 39 21.25 3.78 2.93
N TYR A 40 20.00 3.55 2.54
CA TYR A 40 19.59 3.50 1.14
C TYR A 40 18.59 4.61 0.85
N GLY A 41 18.47 4.97 -0.42
CA GLY A 41 17.44 5.88 -0.87
C GLY A 41 16.05 5.29 -0.74
N SER A 42 15.04 6.16 -0.75
CA SER A 42 13.64 5.73 -0.76
C SER A 42 13.31 4.95 -2.03
N VAL A 43 12.44 3.95 -1.90
CA VAL A 43 11.87 3.26 -3.07
C VAL A 43 10.75 4.10 -3.64
N ARG A 44 10.83 4.44 -4.94
CA ARG A 44 9.69 5.00 -5.68
C ARG A 44 8.84 3.86 -6.20
N PHE A 45 7.71 3.62 -5.55
CA PHE A 45 6.80 2.53 -5.88
C PHE A 45 5.66 3.03 -6.77
N ASP A 46 5.63 2.59 -8.03
CA ASP A 46 4.54 2.88 -8.96
C ASP A 46 3.35 1.97 -8.65
N HIS A 47 2.50 2.40 -7.72
CA HIS A 47 1.38 1.62 -7.20
C HIS A 47 0.40 1.24 -8.31
N SER A 48 0.07 2.17 -9.22
CA SER A 48 -0.86 1.87 -10.32
C SER A 48 -0.36 0.73 -11.21
N LYS A 49 0.93 0.74 -11.60
CA LYS A 49 1.49 -0.35 -12.41
C LYS A 49 1.52 -1.67 -11.65
N HIS A 50 1.95 -1.65 -10.39
CA HIS A 50 2.02 -2.87 -9.60
C HIS A 50 0.64 -3.46 -9.32
N ALA A 51 -0.37 -2.64 -9.05
CA ALA A 51 -1.74 -3.09 -8.88
C ALA A 51 -2.28 -3.76 -10.15
N LEU A 52 -2.01 -3.18 -11.32
CA LEU A 52 -2.38 -3.77 -12.61
C LEU A 52 -1.70 -5.12 -12.84
N MET A 53 -0.41 -5.24 -12.54
CA MET A 53 0.35 -6.48 -12.74
C MET A 53 0.01 -7.56 -11.70
N ALA A 54 -0.22 -7.18 -10.44
CA ALA A 54 -0.49 -8.11 -9.35
C ALA A 54 -1.93 -8.67 -9.38
N GLY A 55 -2.85 -7.99 -10.06
CA GLY A 55 -4.23 -8.43 -10.27
C GLY A 55 -5.15 -8.41 -9.04
N ASN A 56 -4.61 -8.31 -7.83
CA ASN A 56 -5.36 -8.26 -6.58
C ASN A 56 -4.69 -7.35 -5.54
N CYS A 57 -5.48 -6.56 -4.82
CA CYS A 57 -5.03 -5.72 -3.70
C CYS A 57 -4.40 -6.57 -2.58
N GLY A 58 -4.91 -7.78 -2.37
CA GLY A 58 -4.46 -8.74 -1.36
C GLY A 58 -3.02 -9.20 -1.52
N SER A 59 -2.44 -9.08 -2.72
CA SER A 59 -1.06 -9.47 -3.00
C SER A 59 -0.04 -8.59 -2.29
N CYS A 60 -0.41 -7.35 -1.95
CA CYS A 60 0.42 -6.41 -1.19
C CYS A 60 -0.19 -6.06 0.17
N HIS A 61 -1.52 -5.90 0.22
CA HIS A 61 -2.26 -5.61 1.43
C HIS A 61 -2.84 -6.89 2.02
N HIS A 62 -2.12 -7.49 2.96
CA HIS A 62 -2.64 -8.66 3.63
C HIS A 62 -3.82 -8.28 4.53
N GLN A 63 -4.89 -9.09 4.45
CA GLN A 63 -5.95 -9.08 5.44
C GLN A 63 -5.64 -10.15 6.48
N HIS A 64 -5.84 -9.83 7.75
CA HIS A 64 -5.84 -10.84 8.79
C HIS A 64 -7.16 -11.63 8.68
N GLY A 65 -7.08 -12.86 8.17
CA GLY A 65 -8.10 -13.90 8.36
C GLY A 65 -8.84 -14.37 7.10
N ASN A 66 -8.69 -15.69 6.83
CA ASN A 66 -9.81 -16.53 6.38
C ASN A 66 -10.73 -16.93 7.57
N ASN A 67 -10.41 -16.49 8.79
CA ASN A 67 -11.13 -16.81 10.02
C ASN A 67 -11.81 -15.53 10.49
N GLY A 68 -13.14 -15.46 10.39
CA GLY A 68 -13.92 -14.29 10.72
C GLY A 68 -13.53 -13.67 12.07
N THR A 69 -13.29 -12.36 12.06
CA THR A 69 -13.27 -11.49 13.25
C THR A 69 -12.22 -11.84 14.33
N LEU A 70 -10.92 -11.75 14.01
CA LEU A 70 -9.93 -11.45 15.07
C LEU A 70 -10.09 -9.97 15.47
N PRO A 71 -10.51 -9.65 16.70
CA PRO A 71 -10.65 -8.26 17.12
C PRO A 71 -9.27 -7.60 17.23
N CYS A 72 -9.18 -6.34 16.80
CA CYS A 72 -7.91 -5.61 16.68
C CYS A 72 -7.07 -5.59 17.98
N LYS A 73 -7.76 -5.65 19.13
CA LYS A 73 -7.17 -5.64 20.47
C LYS A 73 -6.36 -6.90 20.80
N ASP A 74 -6.54 -7.99 20.08
CA ASP A 74 -5.89 -9.26 20.37
C ASP A 74 -4.40 -9.26 19.99
N CYS A 75 -4.00 -8.35 19.11
CA CYS A 75 -2.61 -8.21 18.68
C CYS A 75 -1.95 -6.93 19.24
N HIS A 76 -2.68 -5.82 19.36
CA HIS A 76 -2.13 -4.55 19.85
C HIS A 76 -3.15 -3.75 20.65
N ALA A 77 -2.68 -2.88 21.55
CA ALA A 77 -3.56 -1.92 22.22
C ALA A 77 -4.23 -0.99 21.20
N VAL A 78 -5.56 -0.89 21.26
CA VAL A 78 -6.33 -0.03 20.36
C VAL A 78 -6.62 1.30 21.06
N THR A 79 -6.04 2.38 20.56
CA THR A 79 -6.41 3.73 20.97
C THR A 79 -7.59 4.24 20.13
N PRO A 80 -8.37 5.25 20.58
CA PRO A 80 -9.41 5.87 19.76
C PRO A 80 -8.89 6.39 18.41
N ALA A 81 -7.65 6.89 18.35
CA ALA A 81 -7.00 7.33 17.12
C ALA A 81 -6.71 6.14 16.17
N THR A 82 -6.17 5.03 16.71
CA THR A 82 -5.93 3.80 15.96
C THR A 82 -7.22 3.22 15.40
N PHE A 83 -8.29 3.21 16.20
CA PHE A 83 -9.60 2.75 15.79
C PHE A 83 -10.19 3.62 14.68
N LYS A 84 -10.18 4.96 14.85
CA LYS A 84 -10.65 5.89 13.82
C LYS A 84 -9.94 5.69 12.48
N ASN A 85 -8.63 5.52 12.49
CA ASN A 85 -7.85 5.26 11.28
C ASN A 85 -8.18 3.89 10.67
N SER A 86 -8.43 2.86 11.48
CA SER A 86 -8.82 1.52 11.00
C SER A 86 -10.17 1.45 10.30
N VAL A 87 -11.14 2.28 10.73
CA VAL A 87 -12.48 2.29 10.14
C VAL A 87 -12.61 3.24 8.94
N THR A 88 -11.72 4.23 8.83
CA THR A 88 -11.75 5.24 7.75
C THR A 88 -10.80 4.93 6.60
N GLN A 89 -9.77 4.11 6.82
CA GLN A 89 -8.80 3.72 5.81
C GLN A 89 -8.89 2.20 5.58
N SER A 90 -9.29 1.78 4.37
CA SER A 90 -9.31 0.35 4.01
C SER A 90 -7.93 -0.32 4.11
N PHE A 91 -6.84 0.46 4.01
CA PHE A 91 -5.47 -0.06 4.03
C PHE A 91 -4.57 0.80 4.93
N MET A 92 -3.88 0.15 5.87
CA MET A 92 -2.88 0.78 6.73
C MET A 92 -1.48 0.69 6.13
N ALA A 93 -0.61 1.63 6.52
CA ALA A 93 0.81 1.55 6.19
C ALA A 93 1.48 0.38 6.93
N CYS A 94 2.39 -0.33 6.25
CA CYS A 94 3.08 -1.51 6.81
C CYS A 94 3.74 -1.21 8.16
N LYS A 95 4.37 -0.03 8.29
CA LYS A 95 5.08 0.42 9.49
C LYS A 95 4.22 0.56 10.74
N ASN A 96 2.90 0.64 10.58
CA ASN A 96 1.99 0.76 11.72
C ASN A 96 1.94 -0.56 12.51
N CYS A 97 2.22 -1.70 11.88
CA CYS A 97 2.30 -3.01 12.54
C CYS A 97 3.70 -3.61 12.48
N HIS A 98 4.37 -3.51 11.33
CA HIS A 98 5.75 -3.95 11.15
C HIS A 98 6.72 -2.86 11.60
N SER A 99 6.99 -2.80 12.90
CA SER A 99 7.96 -1.89 13.50
C SER A 99 9.36 -2.53 13.52
N THR A 100 10.10 -2.31 14.61
CA THR A 100 11.34 -3.03 14.88
C THR A 100 11.04 -4.50 15.14
N PHE A 101 11.97 -5.39 14.77
CA PHE A 101 11.82 -6.81 15.08
C PHE A 101 12.01 -7.03 16.59
N GLU A 102 11.01 -7.64 17.21
CA GLU A 102 11.02 -8.00 18.63
C GLU A 102 11.22 -9.52 18.78
N ARG A 103 12.14 -9.92 19.68
CA ARG A 103 12.51 -11.35 19.84
C ARG A 103 11.41 -12.19 20.50
N ASP A 104 10.58 -11.57 21.32
CA ASP A 104 9.44 -12.16 22.03
C ASP A 104 8.18 -12.27 21.15
N ALA A 105 8.15 -11.59 19.99
CA ALA A 105 7.11 -11.71 18.97
C ALA A 105 7.69 -12.13 17.60
N PRO A 106 8.37 -13.30 17.50
CA PRO A 106 9.11 -13.71 16.30
C PRO A 106 8.24 -13.89 15.04
N GLN A 107 6.93 -14.09 15.23
CA GLN A 107 5.93 -14.18 14.16
C GLN A 107 5.72 -12.88 13.40
N MET A 108 6.05 -11.73 13.99
CA MET A 108 5.89 -10.42 13.37
C MET A 108 7.24 -9.91 12.83
N PRO A 109 7.47 -9.94 11.51
CA PRO A 109 8.71 -9.42 10.96
C PRO A 109 8.78 -7.90 11.12
N GLY A 110 9.98 -7.38 11.34
CA GLY A 110 10.19 -5.93 11.29
C GLY A 110 10.00 -5.37 9.87
N LEU A 111 9.87 -4.04 9.76
CA LEU A 111 9.50 -3.33 8.52
C LEU A 111 10.34 -3.72 7.30
N LYS A 112 11.67 -3.80 7.47
CA LYS A 112 12.60 -4.17 6.39
C LYS A 112 12.27 -5.53 5.81
N THR A 113 12.06 -6.51 6.68
CA THR A 113 11.74 -7.89 6.29
C THR A 113 10.34 -7.96 5.68
N ALA A 114 9.37 -7.21 6.20
CA ALA A 114 8.03 -7.12 5.63
C ALA A 114 8.08 -6.63 4.17
N TYR A 115 8.76 -5.51 3.90
CA TYR A 115 8.93 -5.00 2.54
C TYR A 115 9.59 -6.02 1.62
N HIS A 116 10.74 -6.60 2.02
CA HIS A 116 11.45 -7.55 1.17
C HIS A 116 10.64 -8.82 0.91
N ARG A 117 9.89 -9.34 1.89
CA ARG A 117 9.03 -10.50 1.68
C ARG A 117 7.96 -10.20 0.64
N THR A 118 7.29 -9.06 0.73
CA THR A 118 6.25 -8.67 -0.24
C THR A 118 6.82 -8.41 -1.63
N CYS A 119 7.91 -7.65 -1.76
CA CYS A 119 8.49 -7.35 -3.06
C CYS A 119 9.10 -8.60 -3.73
N PHE A 120 9.81 -9.44 -2.97
CA PHE A 120 10.49 -10.61 -3.52
C PHE A 120 9.55 -11.77 -3.82
N GLN A 121 8.29 -11.74 -3.37
CA GLN A 121 7.29 -12.73 -3.82
C GLN A 121 7.20 -12.78 -5.35
N CYS A 122 7.24 -11.61 -6.01
CA CYS A 122 7.20 -11.53 -7.47
C CYS A 122 8.59 -11.28 -8.08
N HIS A 123 9.44 -10.46 -7.43
CA HIS A 123 10.71 -10.03 -8.02
C HIS A 123 11.87 -11.03 -7.85
N ARG A 124 11.70 -12.14 -7.12
CA ARG A 124 12.77 -13.14 -6.96
C ARG A 124 13.08 -13.76 -8.33
N GLY A 125 14.31 -13.55 -8.80
CA GLY A 125 14.76 -14.00 -10.13
C GLY A 125 14.46 -13.02 -11.27
N MET A 126 13.85 -11.86 -11.00
CA MET A 126 13.76 -10.77 -11.98
C MET A 126 15.06 -9.96 -11.96
N GLY A 127 15.68 -9.80 -13.14
CA GLY A 127 17.01 -9.17 -13.23
C GLY A 127 18.03 -9.94 -12.40
N ASN A 128 18.78 -9.23 -11.54
CA ASN A 128 19.78 -9.82 -10.65
C ASN A 128 19.30 -10.01 -9.20
N VAL A 129 18.02 -9.77 -8.90
CA VAL A 129 17.49 -9.87 -7.53
C VAL A 129 17.53 -11.31 -7.02
N GLY A 130 18.34 -11.52 -5.98
CA GLY A 130 18.58 -12.84 -5.39
C GLY A 130 19.66 -13.67 -6.11
N LEU A 131 20.28 -13.12 -7.16
CA LEU A 131 21.37 -13.74 -7.92
C LEU A 131 22.72 -13.02 -7.70
N ASP A 132 22.71 -11.68 -7.70
CA ASP A 132 23.89 -10.85 -7.43
C ASP A 132 23.57 -9.85 -6.30
N PRO A 133 24.46 -9.65 -5.31
CA PRO A 133 24.32 -8.60 -4.30
C PRO A 133 24.01 -7.19 -4.84
N LYS A 134 24.46 -6.86 -6.05
CA LYS A 134 24.17 -5.61 -6.76
C LYS A 134 22.68 -5.47 -7.13
N GLY A 135 21.99 -6.58 -7.40
CA GLY A 135 20.57 -6.59 -7.74
C GLY A 135 19.69 -5.95 -6.66
N CYS A 136 20.12 -6.00 -5.40
CA CYS A 136 19.45 -5.33 -4.28
C CYS A 136 19.39 -3.80 -4.43
N ALA A 137 20.44 -3.19 -4.99
CA ALA A 137 20.58 -1.74 -5.06
C ALA A 137 20.15 -1.14 -6.40
N GLU A 138 20.11 -1.94 -7.46
CA GLU A 138 19.91 -1.46 -8.82
C GLU A 138 18.43 -1.32 -9.21
N MET A 139 17.54 -2.11 -8.60
CA MET A 139 16.13 -2.15 -9.01
C MET A 139 15.18 -1.39 -8.08
N CYS A 140 15.40 -1.43 -6.77
CA CYS A 140 14.42 -0.93 -5.80
C CYS A 140 14.92 0.32 -5.06
N HIS A 141 16.11 0.24 -4.46
CA HIS A 141 16.69 1.33 -3.66
C HIS A 141 18.20 1.44 -3.88
N VAL A 142 18.65 2.54 -4.48
CA VAL A 142 20.09 2.80 -4.63
C VAL A 142 20.72 3.23 -3.30
N LYS A 143 22.03 3.01 -3.12
CA LYS A 143 22.74 3.53 -1.94
C LYS A 143 22.64 5.06 -1.90
N LYS A 144 22.56 5.62 -0.70
CA LYS A 144 22.38 7.07 -0.54
C LYS A 144 23.56 7.86 -1.12
N GLU A 145 24.79 7.37 -0.95
CA GLU A 145 25.99 7.96 -1.55
C GLU A 145 25.91 7.97 -3.09
N GLN A 146 25.36 6.92 -3.70
CA GLN A 146 25.18 6.85 -5.15
C GLN A 146 24.08 7.83 -5.62
N GLN A 147 23.01 8.02 -4.85
CA GLN A 147 21.98 9.02 -5.16
C GLN A 147 22.50 10.46 -5.17
N VAL A 148 23.39 10.81 -4.24
CA VAL A 148 23.98 12.16 -4.16
C VAL A 148 24.84 12.41 -5.41
N SER A 149 25.72 11.47 -5.76
CA SER A 149 26.59 11.60 -6.95
C SER A 149 25.83 11.72 -8.28
N MET A 150 24.66 11.08 -8.41
CA MET A 150 23.82 11.20 -9.61
C MET A 150 23.05 12.52 -9.69
N LYS A 151 22.76 13.16 -8.55
CA LYS A 151 22.13 14.49 -8.52
C LYS A 151 23.10 15.62 -8.83
N GLU A 152 24.37 15.48 -8.45
CA GLU A 152 25.41 16.49 -8.69
C GLU A 152 25.93 16.49 -10.14
N LYS A 153 25.76 15.37 -10.85
CA LYS A 153 26.14 15.24 -12.27
C LYS A 153 25.04 15.69 -13.26
N LYS A 154 23.89 16.16 -12.78
CA LYS A 154 22.76 16.58 -13.60
C LYS A 154 22.54 18.08 -13.45
#